data_AF-X0TEV4-F1
#
_entry.id   AF-X0TEV4-F1
#
_cell.length_a   1.000
_cell.length_b   1.000
_cell.length_c   1.000
_cell.angle_alpha   90.00
_cell.angle_beta   90.00
_cell.angle_gamma   90.00
#
_symmetry.space_group_name_H-M   'P 1'
#
loop_
_entity.id
_entity.type
_entity.pdbx_description
1 polymer ?
#
loop_
_entity_poly.entity_id
_entity_poly.type
_entity_poly.pdbx_seq_one_letter_code
_entity_poly.pdbx_strand_id
1 'polypeptide(L)'
;EMMQEIGYCQGIENYSRHISRRCPGEPPYTLIDYFPESFLLIIDESHVTIPQIRGMYNGDRSRKETLVEHGFRLPSALDNRPLNFREFEERDAAVIYASATPGPYELEKSGGVSAEQVIRPTGLVDPGISVKPVKGQIDDLISRIRKRVSRNQRVLVTTLTKRMAEDLAEYLQEVNLRVRYLHSEIDTLERTEIIRDLRLAKFDCLVGINLLREGLDLPEVSLVAILDADREGFLRSQTSLIQVAGRAARNVDGEVVMYADTITNSMRNAIKETERRRRIQAKH
;
A
#
# COMPACT_ATOMS: atom_id res chain seq x y z
N GLU A 1 5.80 -44.21 8.93
CA GLU A 1 4.51 -44.74 8.48
C GLU A 1 4.04 -44.09 7.19
N MET A 2 3.26 -42.99 7.17
CA MET A 2 2.74 -42.40 5.91
C MET A 2 3.79 -42.20 4.80
N MET A 3 4.93 -41.55 5.10
CA MET A 3 5.98 -41.36 4.08
C MET A 3 6.58 -42.68 3.55
N GLN A 4 6.56 -43.76 4.33
CA GLN A 4 7.05 -45.08 3.92
C GLN A 4 6.02 -45.83 3.08
N GLU A 5 4.72 -45.66 3.38
CA GLU A 5 3.63 -46.39 2.72
C GLU A 5 3.16 -45.72 1.43
N ILE A 6 2.97 -44.40 1.46
CA ILE A 6 2.34 -43.62 0.37
C ILE A 6 3.26 -42.57 -0.25
N GLY A 7 4.51 -42.46 0.23
CA GLY A 7 5.50 -41.52 -0.31
C GLY A 7 5.28 -40.05 0.03
N TYR A 8 4.18 -39.71 0.73
CA TYR A 8 3.92 -38.35 1.23
C TYR A 8 3.24 -38.36 2.61
N CYS A 9 3.18 -37.20 3.26
CA CYS A 9 2.34 -37.00 4.44
C CYS A 9 1.81 -35.56 4.47
N GLN A 10 0.77 -35.31 5.26
CA GLN A 10 0.30 -33.95 5.48
C GLN A 10 1.36 -33.14 6.26
N GLY A 11 1.70 -31.96 5.74
CA GLY A 11 2.75 -31.13 6.35
C GLY A 11 4.18 -31.59 6.01
N ILE A 12 4.37 -32.30 4.90
CA ILE A 12 5.68 -32.83 4.49
C ILE A 12 6.75 -31.75 4.34
N GLU A 13 6.35 -30.50 4.06
CA GLU A 13 7.25 -29.35 3.96
C GLU A 13 8.04 -29.09 5.26
N ASN A 14 7.53 -29.49 6.41
CA ASN A 14 8.24 -29.37 7.70
C ASN A 14 9.50 -30.26 7.77
N TYR A 15 9.64 -31.21 6.84
CA TYR A 15 10.81 -32.08 6.71
C TYR A 15 11.70 -31.70 5.51
N SER A 16 11.44 -30.54 4.87
CA SER A 16 12.08 -30.14 3.61
C SER A 16 13.61 -30.20 3.66
N ARG A 17 14.24 -29.75 4.75
CA ARG A 17 15.70 -29.86 4.95
C ARG A 17 16.21 -31.28 4.82
N HIS A 18 15.55 -32.24 5.49
CA HIS A 18 15.96 -33.65 5.48
C HIS A 18 15.78 -34.28 4.10
N ILE A 19 14.66 -33.97 3.44
CA ILE A 19 14.34 -34.47 2.10
C ILE A 19 15.34 -33.93 1.07
N SER A 20 15.68 -32.65 1.15
CA SER A 20 16.66 -31.98 0.29
C SER A 20 18.12 -32.19 0.72
N ARG A 21 18.36 -32.94 1.80
CA ARG A 21 19.69 -33.22 2.38
C ARG A 21 20.55 -31.97 2.64
N ARG A 22 19.89 -30.84 2.95
CA ARG A 22 20.55 -29.58 3.32
C ARG A 22 21.08 -29.63 4.75
N CYS A 23 22.09 -28.82 5.04
CA CYS A 23 22.60 -28.62 6.39
C CYS A 23 21.61 -27.81 7.25
N PRO A 24 21.62 -27.98 8.59
CA PRO A 24 20.88 -27.11 9.49
C PRO A 24 21.24 -25.63 9.28
N GLY A 25 20.23 -24.75 9.21
CA GLY A 25 20.40 -23.32 8.98
C GLY A 25 20.59 -22.90 7.52
N GLU A 26 20.90 -23.83 6.61
CA GLU A 26 21.13 -23.53 5.19
C GLU A 26 19.90 -22.85 4.54
N PRO A 27 20.08 -21.90 3.61
CA PRO A 27 18.97 -21.29 2.88
C PRO A 27 18.14 -22.34 2.12
N PRO A 28 16.80 -22.23 2.13
CA PRO A 28 15.95 -23.11 1.33
C PRO A 28 16.00 -22.76 -0.15
N TYR A 29 15.73 -23.77 -0.98
CA TYR A 29 15.43 -23.55 -2.40
C TYR A 29 14.10 -22.80 -2.53
N THR A 30 14.06 -21.83 -3.43
CA THR A 30 12.95 -20.94 -3.74
C THR A 30 12.75 -20.85 -5.23
N LEU A 31 11.73 -20.11 -5.67
CA LEU A 31 11.51 -19.82 -7.08
C LEU A 31 12.73 -19.17 -7.75
N ILE A 32 13.49 -18.34 -7.03
CA ILE A 32 14.67 -17.65 -7.58
C ILE A 32 15.72 -18.65 -8.07
N ASP A 33 15.88 -19.77 -7.37
CA ASP A 33 16.89 -20.77 -7.70
C ASP A 33 16.52 -21.60 -8.96
N TYR A 34 15.32 -21.41 -9.52
CA TYR A 34 14.89 -22.00 -10.80
C TYR A 34 15.19 -21.10 -12.01
N PHE A 35 15.57 -19.84 -11.77
CA PHE A 35 15.97 -18.93 -12.83
C PHE A 35 17.44 -19.15 -13.23
N PRO A 36 17.83 -18.83 -14.48
CA PRO A 36 19.23 -18.74 -14.83
C PRO A 36 19.91 -17.61 -14.04
N GLU A 37 21.22 -17.70 -13.84
CA GLU A 37 22.00 -16.70 -13.06
C GLU A 37 21.80 -15.26 -13.55
N SER A 38 21.55 -15.06 -14.84
CA SER A 38 21.39 -13.73 -15.46
C SER A 38 19.94 -13.24 -15.53
N PHE A 39 19.09 -13.55 -14.54
CA PHE A 39 17.71 -13.13 -14.55
C PHE A 39 17.53 -11.65 -14.17
N LEU A 40 16.43 -11.06 -14.65
CA LEU A 40 15.99 -9.71 -14.30
C LEU A 40 14.90 -9.81 -13.23
N LEU A 41 15.10 -9.12 -12.11
CA LEU A 41 14.12 -8.98 -11.05
C LEU A 41 13.49 -7.59 -11.10
N ILE A 42 12.17 -7.53 -11.24
CA ILE A 42 11.40 -6.29 -11.12
C ILE A 42 10.65 -6.35 -9.80
N ILE A 43 10.89 -5.36 -8.93
CA ILE A 43 10.21 -5.24 -7.66
C ILE A 43 9.22 -4.08 -7.75
N ASP A 44 7.95 -4.43 -7.99
CA ASP A 44 6.85 -3.48 -8.02
C ASP A 44 6.49 -2.97 -6.63
N GLU A 45 6.03 -1.73 -6.56
CA GLU A 45 5.78 -0.97 -5.33
C GLU A 45 6.89 -1.18 -4.27
N SER A 46 8.15 -1.03 -4.70
CA SER A 46 9.35 -1.45 -3.95
C SER A 46 9.39 -0.95 -2.51
N HIS A 47 8.86 0.26 -2.27
CA HIS A 47 8.82 0.90 -0.97
C HIS A 47 7.93 0.17 0.06
N VAL A 48 7.03 -0.71 -0.40
CA VAL A 48 6.24 -1.64 0.43
C VAL A 48 6.81 -3.06 0.33
N THR A 49 7.13 -3.51 -0.88
CA THR A 49 7.56 -4.89 -1.15
C THR A 49 8.89 -5.23 -0.45
N ILE A 50 9.85 -4.30 -0.40
CA ILE A 50 11.14 -4.52 0.27
C ILE A 50 10.98 -4.71 1.80
N PRO A 51 10.29 -3.81 2.54
CA PRO A 51 9.98 -4.06 3.95
C PRO A 51 9.23 -5.37 4.18
N GLN A 52 8.32 -5.75 3.28
CA GLN A 52 7.59 -7.01 3.38
C GLN A 52 8.53 -8.22 3.28
N ILE A 53 9.37 -8.28 2.24
CA ILE A 53 10.39 -9.35 2.06
C ILE A 53 11.26 -9.46 3.31
N ARG A 54 11.72 -8.32 3.85
CA ARG A 54 12.54 -8.28 5.07
C ARG A 54 11.82 -8.85 6.29
N GLY A 55 10.51 -8.64 6.41
CA GLY A 55 9.70 -9.11 7.54
C GLY A 55 9.33 -10.59 7.50
N MET A 56 9.31 -11.22 6.31
CA MET A 56 8.83 -12.59 6.12
C MET A 56 9.54 -13.62 7.00
N TYR A 57 10.88 -13.56 7.08
CA TYR A 57 11.67 -14.48 7.88
C TYR A 57 11.35 -14.40 9.37
N ASN A 58 11.33 -13.19 9.93
CA ASN A 58 11.09 -12.99 11.36
C ASN A 58 9.67 -13.43 11.77
N GLY A 59 8.67 -13.13 10.93
CA GLY A 59 7.29 -13.55 11.16
C GLY A 59 7.12 -15.07 11.11
N ASP A 60 7.70 -15.73 10.11
CA ASP A 60 7.64 -17.20 10.00
C ASP A 60 8.39 -17.89 11.15
N ARG A 61 9.57 -17.37 11.50
CA ARG A 61 10.41 -17.90 12.57
C ARG A 61 9.72 -17.82 13.93
N SER A 62 9.20 -16.66 14.31
CA SER A 62 8.50 -16.49 15.59
C SER A 62 7.34 -17.47 15.75
N ARG A 63 6.52 -17.63 14.70
CA ARG A 63 5.40 -18.59 14.70
C ARG A 63 5.88 -20.05 14.86
N LYS A 64 6.96 -20.43 14.20
CA LYS A 64 7.48 -21.80 14.23
C LYS A 64 8.24 -22.13 15.52
N GLU A 65 8.93 -21.16 16.10
CA GLU A 65 9.59 -21.33 17.41
C GLU A 65 8.57 -21.75 18.47
N THR A 66 7.41 -21.08 18.54
CA THR A 66 6.31 -21.49 19.44
C THR A 66 5.84 -22.92 19.20
N LEU A 67 5.72 -23.36 17.94
CA LEU A 67 5.32 -24.75 17.63
C LEU A 67 6.38 -25.77 18.07
N VAL A 68 7.66 -25.42 17.99
CA VAL A 68 8.77 -26.28 18.42
C VAL A 68 8.82 -26.33 19.95
N GLU A 69 8.71 -25.18 20.62
CA GLU A 69 8.70 -25.08 22.09
C GLU A 69 7.60 -25.90 22.74
N HIS A 70 6.41 -25.93 22.14
CA HIS A 70 5.29 -26.74 22.61
C HIS A 70 5.29 -28.19 22.08
N GLY A 71 6.33 -28.62 21.37
CA GLY A 71 6.48 -30.01 20.92
C GLY A 71 5.59 -30.43 19.75
N PHE A 72 4.93 -29.48 19.08
CA PHE A 72 4.11 -29.78 17.89
C PHE A 72 4.96 -30.09 16.66
N ARG A 73 6.18 -29.54 16.58
CA ARG A 73 7.11 -29.74 15.45
C ARG A 73 8.54 -29.98 15.95
N LEU A 74 9.32 -30.70 15.15
CA LEU A 74 10.76 -30.89 15.40
C LEU A 74 11.51 -29.57 15.15
N PRO A 75 12.70 -29.36 15.77
CA PRO A 75 13.52 -28.17 15.52
C PRO A 75 13.90 -27.97 14.04
N SER A 76 14.00 -29.05 13.26
CA SER A 76 14.26 -29.00 11.82
C SER A 76 13.18 -28.32 10.99
N ALA A 77 11.97 -28.14 11.54
CA ALA A 77 10.90 -27.40 10.87
C ALA A 77 11.22 -25.91 10.71
N LEU A 78 12.15 -25.36 11.51
CA LEU A 78 12.65 -23.99 11.37
C LEU A 78 13.45 -23.78 10.07
N ASP A 79 14.01 -24.85 9.50
CA ASP A 79 14.80 -24.81 8.26
C ASP A 79 13.94 -24.89 6.99
N ASN A 80 12.64 -25.16 7.15
CA ASN A 80 11.63 -24.86 6.14
C ASN A 80 11.19 -23.42 6.40
N ARG A 81 11.57 -22.44 5.59
CA ARG A 81 11.32 -21.02 5.90
C ARG A 81 11.41 -20.17 4.64
N PRO A 82 10.98 -18.89 4.64
CA PRO A 82 11.41 -17.96 3.61
C PRO A 82 12.91 -17.62 3.76
N LEU A 83 13.49 -17.03 2.72
CA LEU A 83 14.82 -16.41 2.79
C LEU A 83 14.79 -15.26 3.80
N ASN A 84 15.88 -15.11 4.56
CA ASN A 84 16.11 -13.84 5.24
C ASN A 84 16.55 -12.78 4.22
N PHE A 85 16.53 -11.51 4.64
CA PHE A 85 16.80 -10.41 3.71
C PHE A 85 18.21 -10.46 3.10
N ARG A 86 19.21 -10.88 3.89
CA ARG A 86 20.58 -11.02 3.41
C ARG A 86 20.72 -12.15 2.38
N GLU A 87 20.10 -13.30 2.64
CA GLU A 87 20.08 -14.42 1.69
C GLU A 87 19.39 -14.05 0.37
N PHE A 88 18.37 -13.20 0.44
CA PHE A 88 17.72 -12.63 -0.75
C PHE A 88 18.66 -11.68 -1.50
N GLU A 89 19.39 -10.80 -0.80
CA GLU A 89 20.38 -9.91 -1.42
C GLU A 89 21.58 -10.65 -2.04
N GLU A 90 21.93 -11.82 -1.52
CA GLU A 90 23.00 -12.67 -2.05
C GLU A 90 22.62 -13.39 -3.35
N ARG A 91 21.34 -13.38 -3.75
CA ARG A 91 20.91 -13.87 -5.06
C ARG A 91 21.24 -12.82 -6.11
N ASP A 92 22.36 -13.02 -6.81
CA ASP A 92 22.84 -12.12 -7.86
C ASP A 92 21.79 -11.99 -8.96
N ALA A 93 21.33 -10.76 -9.18
CA ALA A 93 20.30 -10.43 -10.14
C ALA A 93 20.44 -8.98 -10.58
N ALA A 94 20.12 -8.69 -11.84
CA ALA A 94 19.82 -7.31 -12.22
C ALA A 94 18.46 -6.94 -11.61
N VAL A 95 18.39 -5.86 -10.81
CA VAL A 95 17.16 -5.46 -10.12
C VAL A 95 16.66 -4.10 -10.59
N ILE A 96 15.38 -4.01 -10.93
CA ILE A 96 14.67 -2.76 -11.17
C ILE A 96 13.65 -2.56 -10.04
N TYR A 97 13.82 -1.47 -9.28
CA TYR A 97 12.85 -1.03 -8.28
C TYR A 97 11.83 -0.10 -8.94
N ALA A 98 10.58 -0.53 -9.02
CA ALA A 98 9.48 0.26 -9.56
C ALA A 98 8.65 0.84 -8.40
N SER A 99 8.63 2.16 -8.27
CA SER A 99 7.86 2.85 -7.22
C SER A 99 7.68 4.32 -7.54
N ALA A 100 6.49 4.86 -7.28
CA ALA A 100 6.24 6.31 -7.34
C ALA A 100 6.91 7.08 -6.19
N THR A 101 7.33 6.36 -5.14
CA THR A 101 7.88 6.88 -3.88
C THR A 101 8.94 5.90 -3.35
N PRO A 102 10.10 5.77 -4.02
CA PRO A 102 11.14 4.81 -3.65
C PRO A 102 11.61 5.03 -2.21
N GLY A 103 11.82 3.93 -1.48
CA GLY A 103 12.30 3.96 -0.11
C GLY A 103 13.81 4.17 0.01
N PRO A 104 14.34 4.28 1.25
CA PRO A 104 15.77 4.51 1.47
C PRO A 104 16.68 3.41 0.90
N TYR A 105 16.24 2.15 1.00
CA TYR A 105 17.02 1.01 0.54
C TYR A 105 17.25 1.04 -0.97
N GLU A 106 16.20 1.36 -1.72
CA GLU A 106 16.26 1.42 -3.19
C GLU A 106 17.13 2.59 -3.66
N LEU A 107 17.03 3.75 -3.00
CA LEU A 107 17.85 4.92 -3.30
C LEU A 107 19.34 4.64 -3.04
N GLU A 108 19.65 3.98 -1.93
CA GLU A 108 21.02 3.59 -1.57
C GLU A 108 21.58 2.55 -2.57
N LYS A 109 20.84 1.46 -2.82
CA LYS A 109 21.29 0.38 -3.71
C LYS A 109 21.44 0.82 -5.16
N SER A 110 20.64 1.78 -5.60
CA SER A 110 20.73 2.32 -6.96
C SER A 110 21.84 3.36 -7.11
N GLY A 111 22.55 3.74 -6.03
CA GLY A 111 23.60 4.76 -6.07
C GLY A 111 23.10 6.13 -6.55
N GLY A 112 21.81 6.42 -6.36
CA GLY A 112 21.14 7.63 -6.87
C GLY A 112 20.76 7.59 -8.36
N VAL A 113 21.08 6.51 -9.10
CA VAL A 113 20.61 6.33 -10.48
C VAL A 113 19.10 6.08 -10.47
N SER A 114 18.34 6.90 -11.18
CA SER A 114 16.89 6.75 -11.30
C SER A 114 16.43 7.14 -12.70
N ALA A 115 15.43 6.41 -13.20
CA ALA A 115 14.70 6.75 -14.42
C ALA A 115 13.33 7.30 -14.01
N GLU A 116 13.16 8.62 -14.11
CA GLU A 116 11.92 9.28 -13.73
C GLU A 116 10.90 9.27 -14.88
N GLN A 117 9.71 8.70 -14.63
CA GLN A 117 8.57 8.73 -15.55
C GLN A 117 7.38 9.43 -14.90
N VAL A 118 7.30 10.75 -15.08
CA VAL A 118 6.22 11.60 -14.53
C VAL A 118 5.14 11.96 -15.55
N ILE A 119 5.45 11.95 -16.84
CA ILE A 119 4.49 12.30 -17.90
C ILE A 119 3.58 11.10 -18.15
N ARG A 120 2.26 11.33 -18.08
CA ARG A 120 1.26 10.31 -18.37
C ARG A 120 0.91 10.35 -19.86
N PRO A 121 0.79 9.19 -20.54
CA PRO A 121 0.34 9.16 -21.94
C PRO A 121 -1.04 9.81 -22.17
N THR A 122 -1.88 9.88 -21.14
CA THR A 122 -3.21 10.49 -21.18
C THR A 122 -3.21 12.02 -21.08
N GLY A 123 -2.07 12.65 -20.78
CA GLY A 123 -1.98 14.09 -20.53
C GLY A 123 -2.53 14.54 -19.16
N LEU A 124 -2.95 13.61 -18.31
CA LEU A 124 -3.44 13.94 -16.97
C LEU A 124 -2.32 14.42 -16.05
N VAL A 125 -2.61 15.48 -15.30
CA VAL A 125 -1.67 16.12 -14.38
C VAL A 125 -1.94 15.71 -12.93
N ASP A 126 -0.91 15.78 -12.09
CA ASP A 126 -1.03 15.61 -10.64
C ASP A 126 -2.01 16.66 -10.07
N PRO A 127 -2.83 16.29 -9.07
CA PRO A 127 -3.90 17.13 -8.56
C PRO A 127 -3.36 18.35 -7.78
N GLY A 128 -4.16 19.42 -7.72
CA GLY A 128 -3.83 20.57 -6.91
C GLY A 128 -4.06 20.25 -5.43
N ILE A 129 -3.12 20.61 -4.56
CA ILE A 129 -3.25 20.40 -3.10
C ILE A 129 -3.56 21.72 -2.41
N SER A 130 -4.62 21.73 -1.59
CA SER A 130 -4.94 22.85 -0.70
C SER A 130 -4.89 22.41 0.76
N VAL A 131 -4.48 23.31 1.65
CA VAL A 131 -4.49 23.08 3.11
C VAL A 131 -5.60 23.93 3.73
N LYS A 132 -6.41 23.33 4.59
CA LYS A 132 -7.53 23.98 5.30
C LYS A 132 -7.42 23.72 6.81
N PRO A 133 -7.85 24.68 7.65
CA PRO A 133 -7.82 24.49 9.11
C PRO A 133 -8.76 23.37 9.55
N VAL A 134 -8.48 22.78 10.70
CA VAL A 134 -9.31 21.71 11.31
C VAL A 134 -10.67 22.27 11.74
N LYS A 135 -10.71 23.54 12.16
CA LYS A 135 -11.95 24.22 12.54
C LYS A 135 -12.92 24.31 11.37
N GLY A 136 -14.10 23.70 11.51
CA GLY A 136 -15.13 23.68 10.47
C GLY A 136 -14.83 22.72 9.31
N GLN A 137 -13.85 21.81 9.45
CA GLN A 137 -13.44 20.89 8.38
C GLN A 137 -14.59 20.02 7.86
N ILE A 138 -15.50 19.57 8.73
CA ILE A 138 -16.58 18.67 8.36
C ILE A 138 -17.62 19.40 7.50
N ASP A 139 -17.96 20.64 7.83
CA ASP A 139 -18.88 21.47 7.03
C ASP A 139 -18.28 21.79 5.65
N ASP A 140 -16.99 22.13 5.59
CA ASP A 140 -16.26 22.33 4.33
C ASP A 140 -16.23 21.04 3.50
N LEU A 141 -15.98 19.90 4.13
CA LEU A 141 -15.99 18.59 3.49
C LEU A 141 -17.37 18.25 2.90
N ILE A 142 -18.46 18.45 3.67
CA ILE A 142 -19.83 18.23 3.19
C ILE A 142 -20.12 19.10 1.96
N SER A 143 -19.77 20.40 2.02
CA SER A 143 -19.95 21.33 0.90
C SER A 143 -19.21 20.86 -0.35
N ARG A 144 -17.95 20.42 -0.19
CA ARG A 144 -17.13 19.87 -1.27
C ARG A 144 -17.72 18.59 -1.83
N ILE A 145 -18.16 17.65 -0.98
CA ILE A 145 -18.81 16.41 -1.43
C ILE A 145 -20.04 16.75 -2.27
N ARG A 146 -20.94 17.61 -1.78
CA ARG A 146 -22.15 18.02 -2.53
C ARG A 146 -21.81 18.62 -3.89
N LYS A 147 -20.75 19.43 -3.98
CA LYS A 147 -20.26 20.00 -5.25
C LYS A 147 -19.72 18.93 -6.21
N ARG A 148 -19.09 17.86 -5.71
CA ARG A 148 -18.63 16.73 -6.54
C ARG A 148 -19.80 15.85 -6.98
N VAL A 149 -20.76 15.60 -6.09
CA VAL A 149 -21.99 14.85 -6.39
C VAL A 149 -22.78 15.52 -7.52
N SER A 150 -22.94 16.85 -7.51
CA SER A 150 -23.66 17.57 -8.57
C SER A 150 -23.00 17.49 -9.95
N ARG A 151 -21.72 17.07 -10.00
CA ARG A 151 -20.94 16.81 -11.21
C ARG A 151 -20.80 15.31 -11.53
N ASN A 152 -21.52 14.44 -10.81
CA ASN A 152 -21.38 12.99 -10.88
C ASN A 152 -19.93 12.49 -10.66
N GLN A 153 -19.20 13.15 -9.76
CA GLN A 153 -17.84 12.80 -9.37
C GLN A 153 -17.81 12.14 -7.99
N ARG A 154 -16.75 11.37 -7.72
CA ARG A 154 -16.55 10.66 -6.45
C ARG A 154 -15.53 11.34 -5.56
N VAL A 155 -15.65 11.06 -4.26
CA VAL A 155 -14.80 11.58 -3.21
C VAL A 155 -14.20 10.43 -2.41
N LEU A 156 -12.91 10.52 -2.13
CA LEU A 156 -12.24 9.68 -1.14
C LEU A 156 -11.91 10.51 0.09
N VAL A 157 -12.13 9.97 1.28
CA VAL A 157 -11.78 10.60 2.54
C VAL A 157 -10.89 9.65 3.34
N THR A 158 -9.73 10.13 3.80
CA THR A 158 -8.84 9.35 4.65
C THR A 158 -8.82 9.89 6.08
N THR A 159 -9.14 9.05 7.05
CA THR A 159 -9.04 9.30 8.49
C THR A 159 -7.82 8.57 9.08
N LEU A 160 -7.67 8.55 10.41
CA LEU A 160 -6.56 7.87 11.11
C LEU A 160 -6.97 6.56 11.78
N THR A 161 -8.25 6.41 12.16
CA THR A 161 -8.72 5.26 12.93
C THR A 161 -10.00 4.69 12.33
N LYS A 162 -10.27 3.40 12.61
CA LYS A 162 -11.49 2.69 12.16
C LYS A 162 -12.74 3.40 12.64
N ARG A 163 -12.78 3.63 13.95
CA ARG A 163 -13.85 4.37 14.61
C ARG A 163 -14.09 5.74 13.96
N MET A 164 -13.06 6.52 13.67
CA MET A 164 -13.26 7.81 12.98
C MET A 164 -13.81 7.65 11.56
N ALA A 165 -13.44 6.59 10.85
CA ALA A 165 -13.99 6.32 9.52
C ALA A 165 -15.48 5.94 9.59
N GLU A 166 -15.85 5.11 10.56
CA GLU A 166 -17.22 4.69 10.83
C GLU A 166 -18.08 5.88 11.30
N ASP A 167 -17.66 6.57 12.36
CA ASP A 167 -18.34 7.74 12.93
C ASP A 167 -18.56 8.84 11.86
N LEU A 168 -17.54 9.09 11.02
CA LEU A 168 -17.65 10.07 9.93
C LEU A 168 -18.62 9.60 8.84
N ALA A 169 -18.58 8.32 8.47
CA ALA A 169 -19.48 7.81 7.45
C ALA A 169 -20.94 7.85 7.91
N GLU A 170 -21.21 7.50 9.18
CA GLU A 170 -22.53 7.59 9.80
C GLU A 170 -23.03 9.04 9.82
N TYR A 171 -22.20 9.97 10.31
CA TYR A 171 -22.54 11.39 10.31
C TYR A 171 -22.84 11.94 8.90
N LEU A 172 -22.03 11.55 7.90
CA LEU A 172 -22.28 11.97 6.51
C LEU A 172 -23.59 11.37 5.94
N GLN A 173 -23.98 10.16 6.36
CA GLN A 173 -25.27 9.56 6.00
C GLN A 173 -26.45 10.31 6.64
N GLU A 174 -26.34 10.73 7.90
CA GLU A 174 -27.39 11.51 8.59
C GLU A 174 -27.70 12.83 7.88
N VAL A 175 -26.69 13.46 7.26
CA VAL A 175 -26.86 14.69 6.45
C VAL A 175 -27.24 14.40 4.98
N ASN A 176 -27.75 13.20 4.71
CA ASN A 176 -28.24 12.69 3.42
C ASN A 176 -27.18 12.60 2.30
N LEU A 177 -25.93 12.25 2.65
CA LEU A 177 -24.91 11.88 1.65
C LEU A 177 -24.83 10.37 1.48
N ARG A 178 -24.65 9.90 0.25
CA ARG A 178 -24.45 8.48 -0.06
C ARG A 178 -22.99 8.11 0.20
N VAL A 179 -22.72 7.55 1.38
CA VAL A 179 -21.36 7.26 1.85
C VAL A 179 -21.23 5.81 2.29
N ARG A 180 -20.05 5.22 2.06
CA ARG A 180 -19.61 3.96 2.66
C ARG A 180 -18.24 4.15 3.31
N TYR A 181 -17.85 3.24 4.19
CA TYR A 181 -16.51 3.22 4.77
C TYR A 181 -15.73 1.96 4.33
N LEU A 182 -14.40 2.01 4.46
CA LEU A 182 -13.49 0.89 4.19
C LEU A 182 -12.35 0.82 5.23
N HIS A 183 -12.26 -0.30 5.95
CA HIS A 183 -11.14 -0.61 6.85
C HIS A 183 -10.68 -2.08 6.72
N SER A 184 -9.76 -2.50 7.59
CA SER A 184 -9.03 -3.78 7.48
C SER A 184 -9.81 -5.03 7.91
N GLU A 185 -11.01 -4.89 8.50
CA GLU A 185 -11.84 -6.03 8.93
C GLU A 185 -12.89 -6.39 7.89
N ILE A 186 -13.03 -5.57 6.86
CA ILE A 186 -13.87 -5.87 5.71
C ILE A 186 -13.17 -6.93 4.87
N ASP A 187 -13.91 -8.00 4.56
CA ASP A 187 -13.41 -9.11 3.77
C ASP A 187 -13.00 -8.68 2.36
N THR A 188 -12.08 -9.43 1.76
CA THR A 188 -11.51 -9.05 0.44
C THR A 188 -12.56 -9.00 -0.67
N LEU A 189 -13.55 -9.90 -0.62
CA LEU A 189 -14.67 -9.91 -1.56
C LEU A 189 -15.57 -8.68 -1.38
N GLU A 190 -15.96 -8.38 -0.15
CA GLU A 190 -16.79 -7.22 0.17
C GLU A 190 -16.09 -5.90 -0.19
N ARG A 191 -14.78 -5.79 0.07
CA ARG A 191 -13.97 -4.65 -0.39
C ARG A 191 -14.11 -4.43 -1.89
N THR A 192 -13.99 -5.51 -2.68
CA THR A 192 -14.10 -5.43 -4.14
C THR A 192 -15.48 -4.93 -4.57
N GLU A 193 -16.53 -5.37 -3.89
CA GLU A 193 -17.91 -4.91 -4.12
C GLU A 193 -18.10 -3.44 -3.78
N ILE A 194 -17.59 -2.97 -2.63
CA ILE A 194 -17.65 -1.56 -2.23
C ILE A 194 -16.99 -0.65 -3.28
N ILE A 195 -15.80 -1.03 -3.75
CA ILE A 195 -15.08 -0.27 -4.78
C ILE A 195 -15.86 -0.26 -6.11
N ARG A 196 -16.42 -1.42 -6.51
CA ARG A 196 -17.27 -1.51 -7.70
C ARG A 196 -18.51 -0.61 -7.57
N ASP A 197 -19.14 -0.59 -6.40
CA ASP A 197 -20.35 0.19 -6.15
C ASP A 197 -20.10 1.70 -6.14
N LEU A 198 -18.91 2.13 -5.72
CA LEU A 198 -18.45 3.53 -5.87
C LEU A 198 -18.37 3.93 -7.35
N ARG A 199 -17.78 3.06 -8.19
CA ARG A 199 -17.66 3.29 -9.64
C ARG A 199 -19.03 3.32 -10.32
N LEU A 200 -19.92 2.41 -9.94
CA LEU A 200 -21.30 2.33 -10.44
C LEU A 200 -22.23 3.43 -9.90
N ALA A 201 -21.70 4.42 -9.19
CA ALA A 201 -22.48 5.55 -8.66
C ALA A 201 -23.59 5.14 -7.67
N LYS A 202 -23.50 3.97 -7.03
CA LYS A 202 -24.44 3.59 -5.97
C LYS A 202 -24.28 4.47 -4.74
N PHE A 203 -23.06 4.95 -4.52
CA PHE A 203 -22.72 5.97 -3.54
C PHE A 203 -21.61 6.88 -4.08
N ASP A 204 -21.37 8.00 -3.41
CA ASP A 204 -20.51 9.09 -3.94
C ASP A 204 -19.22 9.32 -3.15
N CYS A 205 -19.20 8.93 -1.88
CA CYS A 205 -18.08 9.15 -0.98
C CYS A 205 -17.63 7.85 -0.30
N LEU A 206 -16.33 7.58 -0.32
CA LEU A 206 -15.73 6.47 0.40
C LEU A 206 -14.80 7.01 1.49
N VAL A 207 -15.11 6.67 2.74
CA VAL A 207 -14.26 7.01 3.90
C VAL A 207 -13.38 5.81 4.23
N GLY A 208 -12.10 6.00 4.52
CA GLY A 208 -11.26 4.91 4.99
C GLY A 208 -10.03 5.40 5.72
N ILE A 209 -9.18 4.47 6.13
CA ILE A 209 -7.93 4.79 6.85
C ILE A 209 -6.76 4.74 5.87
N ASN A 210 -6.53 3.53 5.36
CA ASN A 210 -5.50 3.23 4.40
C ASN A 210 -6.15 2.69 3.12
N LEU A 211 -6.68 3.62 2.33
CA LEU A 211 -7.22 3.33 1.00
C LEU A 211 -6.11 2.99 -0.02
N LEU A 212 -4.84 2.90 0.42
CA LEU A 212 -3.69 2.71 -0.45
C LEU A 212 -3.44 1.26 -0.85
N ARG A 213 -4.16 0.28 -0.28
CA ARG A 213 -3.74 -1.11 -0.34
C ARG A 213 -3.84 -1.82 -1.69
N GLU A 214 -4.42 -1.19 -2.70
CA GLU A 214 -4.47 -1.74 -4.06
C GLU A 214 -4.29 -0.61 -5.08
N GLY A 215 -3.91 -0.96 -6.32
CA GLY A 215 -3.98 -0.10 -7.50
C GLY A 215 -5.41 0.31 -7.85
N LEU A 216 -6.17 0.88 -6.89
CA LEU A 216 -7.45 1.54 -7.06
C LEU A 216 -7.31 2.61 -8.14
N ASP A 217 -7.68 2.20 -9.34
CA ASP A 217 -7.82 3.02 -10.51
C ASP A 217 -9.27 3.50 -10.58
N LEU A 218 -9.49 4.72 -10.11
CA LEU A 218 -10.82 5.34 -10.00
C LEU A 218 -10.82 6.68 -10.75
N PRO A 219 -11.00 6.69 -12.09
CA PRO A 219 -11.10 7.92 -12.87
C PRO A 219 -12.26 8.82 -12.42
N GLU A 220 -13.28 8.25 -11.77
CA GLU A 220 -14.45 8.98 -11.26
C GLU A 220 -14.11 9.82 -10.03
N VAL A 221 -13.00 9.55 -9.34
CA VAL A 221 -12.56 10.29 -8.15
C VAL A 221 -11.93 11.62 -8.56
N SER A 222 -12.56 12.72 -8.15
CA SER A 222 -12.05 14.08 -8.41
C SER A 222 -11.60 14.82 -7.15
N LEU A 223 -11.90 14.28 -5.97
CA LEU A 223 -11.53 14.87 -4.69
C LEU A 223 -10.99 13.81 -3.75
N VAL A 224 -9.84 14.09 -3.17
CA VAL A 224 -9.29 13.34 -2.04
C VAL A 224 -9.18 14.27 -0.84
N ALA A 225 -9.85 13.93 0.25
CA ALA A 225 -9.78 14.67 1.50
C ALA A 225 -8.97 13.89 2.54
N ILE A 226 -7.95 14.53 3.11
CA ILE A 226 -7.08 13.95 4.13
C ILE A 226 -7.36 14.66 5.44
N LEU A 227 -8.10 13.99 6.34
CA LEU A 227 -8.33 14.51 7.69
C LEU A 227 -7.08 14.28 8.55
N ASP A 228 -6.87 15.18 9.52
CA ASP A 228 -5.74 15.13 10.45
C ASP A 228 -4.40 14.97 9.70
N ALA A 229 -4.19 15.79 8.66
CA ALA A 229 -3.05 15.67 7.77
C ALA A 229 -1.71 15.98 8.47
N ASP A 230 -1.74 16.73 9.58
CA ASP A 230 -0.59 17.10 10.40
C ASP A 230 -0.28 16.13 11.55
N ARG A 231 -1.06 15.06 11.70
CA ARG A 231 -0.73 13.99 12.66
C ARG A 231 0.35 13.10 12.10
N GLU A 232 1.58 13.32 12.54
CA GLU A 232 2.72 12.52 12.12
C GLU A 232 2.55 11.03 12.47
N GLY A 233 3.05 10.18 11.57
CA GLY A 233 2.93 8.74 11.67
C GLY A 233 2.97 8.08 10.29
N PHE A 234 2.89 6.76 10.25
CA PHE A 234 2.98 5.99 9.00
C PHE A 234 1.98 6.49 7.93
N LEU A 235 0.71 6.66 8.30
CA LEU A 235 -0.38 7.07 7.40
C LEU A 235 -0.28 8.53 6.90
N ARG A 236 0.61 9.33 7.47
CA ARG A 236 0.85 10.75 7.11
C ARG A 236 2.33 11.01 6.84
N SER A 237 3.08 9.96 6.53
CA SER A 237 4.43 10.08 5.99
C SER A 237 4.40 10.77 4.62
N GLN A 238 5.52 11.36 4.19
CA GLN A 238 5.65 11.93 2.85
C GLN A 238 5.18 10.96 1.76
N THR A 239 5.63 9.70 1.84
CA THR A 239 5.27 8.63 0.90
C THR A 239 3.77 8.39 0.89
N SER A 240 3.15 8.19 2.06
CA SER A 240 1.70 7.94 2.14
C SER A 240 0.88 9.12 1.64
N LEU A 241 1.27 10.36 1.96
CA LEU A 241 0.58 11.56 1.47
C LEU A 241 0.64 11.68 -0.05
N ILE A 242 1.79 11.41 -0.68
CA ILE A 242 1.94 11.41 -2.14
C ILE A 242 1.04 10.34 -2.77
N GLN A 243 1.01 9.13 -2.20
CA GLN A 243 0.17 8.05 -2.73
C GLN A 243 -1.33 8.34 -2.58
N VAL A 244 -1.75 8.89 -1.44
CA VAL A 244 -3.16 9.27 -1.22
C VAL A 244 -3.55 10.38 -2.19
N ALA A 245 -2.70 11.41 -2.35
CA ALA A 245 -2.90 12.47 -3.33
C ALA A 245 -3.02 11.92 -4.76
N GLY A 246 -2.18 10.94 -5.12
CA GLY A 246 -2.20 10.28 -6.44
C GLY A 246 -3.54 9.65 -6.82
N ARG A 247 -4.44 9.37 -5.86
CA ARG A 247 -5.79 8.83 -6.15
C ARG A 247 -6.68 9.83 -6.89
N ALA A 248 -6.40 11.13 -6.80
CA ALA A 248 -7.08 12.16 -7.60
C ALA A 248 -6.39 12.45 -8.95
N ALA A 249 -5.24 11.83 -9.26
CA ALA A 249 -4.45 12.14 -10.46
C ALA A 249 -5.02 11.51 -11.76
N ARG A 250 -6.12 10.74 -11.66
CA ARG A 250 -6.78 10.10 -12.79
C ARG A 250 -8.01 10.86 -13.30
N ASN A 251 -8.29 12.04 -12.74
CA ASN A 251 -9.40 12.89 -13.13
C ASN A 251 -8.89 14.30 -13.48
N VAL A 252 -9.42 14.89 -14.55
CA VAL A 252 -9.05 16.25 -14.99
C VAL A 252 -9.35 17.32 -13.94
N ASP A 253 -10.39 17.11 -13.13
CA ASP A 253 -10.81 17.99 -12.03
C ASP A 253 -10.16 17.61 -10.68
N GLY A 254 -9.13 16.75 -10.71
CA GLY A 254 -8.46 16.20 -9.55
C GLY A 254 -7.96 17.27 -8.56
N GLU A 255 -8.46 17.20 -7.33
CA GLU A 255 -8.09 18.07 -6.21
C GLU A 255 -7.82 17.25 -4.95
N VAL A 256 -6.89 17.73 -4.13
CA VAL A 256 -6.63 17.21 -2.78
C VAL A 256 -6.84 18.33 -1.77
N VAL A 257 -7.54 18.03 -0.69
CA VAL A 257 -7.63 18.90 0.48
C VAL A 257 -7.03 18.20 1.69
N MET A 258 -6.06 18.86 2.34
CA MET A 258 -5.46 18.43 3.59
C MET A 258 -6.02 19.29 4.72
N TYR A 259 -6.73 18.68 5.67
CA TYR A 259 -7.21 19.38 6.87
C TYR A 259 -6.17 19.26 7.98
N ALA A 260 -5.61 20.39 8.39
CA ALA A 260 -4.52 20.49 9.35
C ALA A 260 -4.38 21.92 9.86
N ASP A 261 -3.94 22.08 11.11
CA ASP A 261 -3.65 23.40 11.69
C ASP A 261 -2.17 23.77 11.54
N THR A 262 -1.31 22.77 11.31
CA THR A 262 0.13 22.95 11.08
C THR A 262 0.58 22.30 9.78
N ILE A 263 1.65 22.79 9.16
CA ILE A 263 2.27 22.16 7.98
C ILE A 263 3.51 21.40 8.43
N THR A 264 3.40 20.08 8.55
CA THR A 264 4.51 19.19 8.90
C THR A 264 5.54 19.11 7.76
N ASN A 265 6.73 18.57 8.06
CA ASN A 265 7.75 18.33 7.02
C ASN A 265 7.26 17.32 5.97
N SER A 266 6.54 16.27 6.38
CA SER A 266 5.93 15.30 5.46
C SER A 266 4.95 15.96 4.50
N MET A 267 4.06 16.82 5.00
CA MET A 267 3.12 17.58 4.16
C MET A 267 3.85 18.51 3.20
N ARG A 268 4.81 19.29 3.70
CA ARG A 268 5.59 20.22 2.89
C ARG A 268 6.29 19.52 1.72
N ASN A 269 6.93 18.39 2.00
CA ASN A 269 7.64 17.62 0.97
C ASN A 269 6.66 16.99 -0.04
N ALA A 270 5.53 16.44 0.43
CA ALA A 270 4.50 15.87 -0.44
C ALA A 270 3.87 16.93 -1.37
N ILE A 271 3.56 18.12 -0.84
CA ILE A 271 3.05 19.26 -1.61
C ILE A 271 4.07 19.69 -2.67
N LYS A 272 5.33 19.90 -2.25
CA LYS A 272 6.41 20.33 -3.15
C LYS A 272 6.62 19.34 -4.30
N GLU A 273 6.62 18.04 -4.00
CA GLU A 273 6.82 17.00 -5.02
C GLU A 273 5.63 16.90 -5.97
N THR A 274 4.39 16.95 -5.46
CA THR A 274 3.18 16.94 -6.30
C THR A 274 3.13 18.16 -7.22
N GLU A 275 3.47 19.34 -6.70
CA GLU A 275 3.56 20.55 -7.52
C GLU A 275 4.67 20.48 -8.58
N ARG A 276 5.83 19.90 -8.25
CA ARG A 276 6.93 19.69 -9.20
C ARG A 276 6.46 18.81 -10.37
N ARG A 277 5.83 17.67 -10.06
CA ARG A 277 5.27 16.75 -11.07
C ARG A 277 4.22 17.44 -11.93
N ARG A 278 3.26 18.14 -11.31
CA ARG A 278 2.22 18.91 -12.01
C ARG A 278 2.80 19.96 -12.96
N ARG A 279 3.85 20.69 -12.54
CA ARG A 279 4.50 21.71 -13.39
C ARG A 279 5.25 21.10 -14.56
N ILE A 280 5.85 19.92 -14.40
CA ILE A 280 6.50 19.21 -15.51
C ILE A 280 5.43 18.73 -16.49
N GLN A 281 4.38 18.06 -15.99
CA GLN A 281 3.30 17.52 -16.82
C GLN A 281 2.56 18.62 -17.58
N ALA A 282 2.27 19.77 -16.96
CA ALA A 282 1.54 20.87 -17.60
C ALA A 282 2.33 21.62 -18.69
N LYS A 283 3.64 21.38 -18.83
CA LYS A 283 4.48 21.95 -19.90
C LYS A 283 4.47 21.10 -21.17
N HIS A 284 4.01 19.86 -21.08
CA HIS A 284 3.97 18.88 -22.16
C HIS A 284 2.53 18.62 -22.58
#